data_AF-A0A1I1K908-F1
#
_entry.id   AF-A0A1I1K908-F1
#
_cell.length_a   1.000
_cell.length_b   1.000
_cell.length_c   1.000
_cell.angle_alpha   90.00
_cell.angle_beta   90.00
_cell.angle_gamma   90.00
#
_symmetry.space_group_name_H-M   'P 1'
#
loop_
_entity.id
_entity.type
_entity.pdbx_description
1 polymer ?
#
loop_
_entity_poly.entity_id
_entity_poly.type
_entity_poly.pdbx_seq_one_letter_code
_entity_poly.pdbx_strand_id
1 'polypeptide(L)'
;MSERIIFDYFSGQESEMLAFYRIPKLLFTNAYFSGLDALAKTLYGLMLDRMSLSLKNKWFDELQRAYIYFAQQEAAEMLGCGEDKIRCLFKSLEEYGLIERKKQGQGKPTKIYLKNFASRENEDVQTLEKPSSGTNMEFSDPGNIGVKTTGISGSRPSENPVLDHGESDPNYININNTKRVINTNHISSMKTDLNDEYNAYAEIVRENLCIDTMLERYPHDTEIIEGIYDLVLETVLCQNPSIWISKNEYPTNLVKSKFLKLNHMHLEYVMGCMKDNTTKVRNIKNYLLSALFNAPTTMGSYYQSEVSHDQACRAM
;
A
#
# COMPACT_ATOMS: atom_id res chain seq x y z
N MET A 1 -6.57 -21.42 -36.55
CA MET A 1 -7.99 -21.06 -36.39
C MET A 1 -8.06 -20.19 -35.14
N SER A 2 -8.39 -18.92 -35.30
CA SER A 2 -8.38 -17.96 -34.19
C SER A 2 -9.67 -18.12 -33.39
N GLU A 3 -9.58 -18.63 -32.17
CA GLU A 3 -10.69 -18.63 -31.22
C GLU A 3 -11.12 -17.17 -30.98
N ARG A 4 -12.30 -16.80 -31.48
CA ARG A 4 -12.90 -15.52 -31.15
C ARG A 4 -13.53 -15.67 -29.77
N ILE A 5 -12.93 -15.01 -28.79
CA ILE A 5 -13.53 -14.86 -27.46
C ILE A 5 -14.87 -14.12 -27.66
N ILE A 6 -15.97 -14.76 -27.26
CA ILE A 6 -17.31 -14.16 -27.23
C ILE A 6 -17.43 -13.48 -25.87
N PHE A 7 -17.52 -12.15 -25.87
CA PHE A 7 -17.70 -11.37 -24.65
C PHE A 7 -19.20 -11.25 -24.34
N ASP A 8 -19.58 -11.54 -23.09
CA ASP A 8 -20.95 -11.37 -22.58
C ASP A 8 -21.11 -10.00 -21.90
N TYR A 9 -22.36 -9.55 -21.70
CA TYR A 9 -22.64 -8.29 -21.00
C TYR A 9 -22.55 -8.47 -19.47
N PHE A 10 -21.97 -7.48 -18.79
CA PHE A 10 -21.83 -7.45 -17.33
C PHE A 10 -23.15 -7.82 -16.62
N SER A 11 -23.17 -8.95 -15.92
CA SER A 11 -24.28 -9.38 -15.08
C SER A 11 -23.87 -9.27 -13.61
N GLY A 12 -24.79 -8.87 -12.72
CA GLY A 12 -24.50 -8.31 -11.39
C GLY A 12 -23.77 -9.18 -10.36
N GLN A 13 -23.15 -10.30 -10.73
CA GLN A 13 -22.25 -11.09 -9.88
C GLN A 13 -20.85 -11.17 -10.51
N GLU A 14 -20.12 -10.06 -10.45
CA GLU A 14 -18.74 -9.98 -10.93
C GLU A 14 -17.83 -9.28 -9.91
N SER A 15 -18.06 -9.53 -8.62
CA SER A 15 -17.21 -9.02 -7.53
C SER A 15 -15.76 -9.52 -7.64
N GLU A 16 -15.49 -10.59 -8.40
CA GLU A 16 -14.14 -11.06 -8.75
C GLU A 16 -13.48 -10.28 -9.91
N MET A 17 -14.26 -9.66 -10.81
CA MET A 17 -13.73 -8.84 -11.91
C MET A 17 -13.27 -7.44 -11.46
N LEU A 18 -13.59 -7.02 -10.23
CA LEU A 18 -13.30 -5.68 -9.72
C LEU A 18 -11.92 -5.53 -9.04
N ALA A 19 -10.97 -6.43 -9.30
CA ALA A 19 -9.58 -6.22 -8.87
C ALA A 19 -8.89 -5.21 -9.81
N PHE A 20 -8.86 -3.94 -9.43
CA PHE A 20 -8.22 -2.88 -10.23
C PHE A 20 -6.86 -2.48 -9.68
N TYR A 21 -5.90 -2.29 -10.59
CA TYR A 21 -4.65 -1.62 -10.26
C TYR A 21 -4.86 -0.12 -10.14
N ARG A 22 -4.25 0.48 -9.12
CA ARG A 22 -4.34 1.92 -8.88
C ARG A 22 -3.14 2.63 -9.43
N ILE A 23 -3.41 3.59 -10.31
CA ILE A 23 -2.38 4.46 -10.85
C ILE A 23 -2.66 5.89 -10.35
N PRO A 24 -1.72 6.53 -9.65
CA PRO A 24 -1.93 7.89 -9.17
C PRO A 24 -2.18 8.87 -10.31
N LYS A 25 -3.30 9.61 -10.24
CA LYS A 25 -3.67 10.64 -11.24
C LYS A 25 -2.57 11.69 -11.42
N LEU A 26 -1.75 11.93 -10.39
CA LEU A 26 -0.65 12.89 -10.46
C LEU A 26 0.38 12.53 -11.54
N LEU A 27 0.59 11.24 -11.83
CA LEU A 27 1.45 10.81 -12.92
C LEU A 27 0.97 11.26 -14.30
N PHE A 28 -0.33 11.56 -14.43
CA PHE A 28 -0.93 12.07 -15.65
C PHE A 28 -1.21 13.58 -15.62
N THR A 29 -1.25 14.18 -14.42
CA THR A 29 -1.64 15.59 -14.25
C THR A 29 -0.42 16.52 -14.14
N ASN A 30 0.66 16.07 -13.50
CA ASN A 30 1.83 16.90 -13.28
C ASN A 30 2.76 16.90 -14.51
N ALA A 31 3.16 18.09 -14.95
CA ALA A 31 4.07 18.30 -16.07
C ALA A 31 5.42 17.57 -15.90
N TYR A 32 5.90 17.41 -14.66
CA TYR A 32 7.13 16.67 -14.36
C TYR A 32 7.06 15.21 -14.82
N PHE A 33 5.88 14.56 -14.80
CA PHE A 33 5.70 13.17 -15.25
C PHE A 33 5.10 13.06 -16.66
N SER A 34 4.96 14.17 -17.37
CA SER A 34 4.36 14.20 -18.71
C SER A 34 5.11 13.33 -19.72
N GLY A 35 6.45 13.35 -19.68
CA GLY A 35 7.34 12.56 -20.53
C GLY A 35 7.48 11.08 -20.12
N LEU A 36 6.83 10.64 -19.05
CA LEU A 36 6.88 9.26 -18.60
C LEU A 36 5.91 8.39 -19.41
N ASP A 37 6.40 7.23 -19.90
CA ASP A 37 5.60 6.30 -20.69
C ASP A 37 4.35 5.82 -19.93
N ALA A 38 3.24 5.62 -20.64
CA ALA A 38 2.01 5.14 -20.04
C ALA A 38 2.21 3.78 -19.35
N LEU A 39 3.01 2.89 -19.95
CA LEU A 39 3.36 1.61 -19.34
C LEU A 39 4.24 1.77 -18.09
N ALA A 40 5.09 2.80 -18.02
CA ALA A 40 5.86 3.07 -16.81
C ALA A 40 4.95 3.57 -15.69
N LYS A 41 3.93 4.37 -16.01
CA LYS A 41 2.90 4.80 -15.05
C LYS A 41 2.10 3.60 -14.53
N THR A 42 1.72 2.66 -15.41
CA THR A 42 1.08 1.41 -15.03
C THR A 42 1.99 0.53 -14.16
N LEU A 43 3.26 0.39 -14.54
CA LEU A 43 4.26 -0.36 -13.76
C LEU A 43 4.38 0.20 -12.33
N TYR A 44 4.40 1.52 -12.19
CA TYR A 44 4.40 2.15 -10.88
C TYR A 44 3.13 1.83 -10.08
N GLY A 45 1.96 1.81 -10.72
CA GLY A 45 0.71 1.36 -10.10
C GLY A 45 0.76 -0.09 -9.61
N LEU A 46 1.34 -1.00 -10.40
CA LEU A 46 1.57 -2.39 -9.99
C LEU A 46 2.48 -2.47 -8.76
N MET A 47 3.55 -1.68 -8.74
CA MET A 47 4.48 -1.64 -7.60
C MET A 47 3.84 -1.06 -6.34
N LEU A 48 2.92 -0.10 -6.46
CA LEU A 48 2.17 0.43 -5.32
C LEU A 48 1.27 -0.63 -4.68
N ASP A 49 0.62 -1.45 -5.51
CA ASP A 49 -0.18 -2.58 -5.04
C ASP A 49 0.68 -3.55 -4.21
N ARG A 50 1.87 -3.90 -4.71
CA ARG A 50 2.85 -4.73 -3.99
C ARG A 50 3.43 -4.05 -2.74
N MET A 51 3.65 -2.74 -2.76
CA MET A 51 4.10 -1.98 -1.57
C MET A 51 3.08 -2.10 -0.43
N SER A 52 1.80 -2.13 -0.78
CA SER A 52 0.73 -2.28 0.19
C SER A 52 0.79 -3.60 0.97
N LEU A 53 1.36 -4.65 0.36
CA LEU A 53 1.66 -5.93 1.01
C LEU A 53 2.91 -5.86 1.89
N SER A 54 3.94 -5.13 1.44
CA SER A 54 5.17 -4.89 2.21
C SER A 54 4.90 -4.18 3.54
N LEU A 55 3.99 -3.21 3.56
CA LEU A 55 3.55 -2.52 4.77
C LEU A 55 2.89 -3.48 5.77
N LYS A 56 2.08 -4.42 5.29
CA LYS A 56 1.41 -5.44 6.13
C LYS A 56 2.40 -6.47 6.67
N ASN A 57 3.38 -6.86 5.86
CA ASN A 57 4.40 -7.85 6.20
C ASN A 57 5.59 -7.26 6.98
N LYS A 58 5.55 -5.98 7.35
CA LYS A 58 6.60 -5.24 8.05
C LYS A 58 7.97 -5.30 7.36
N TRP A 59 8.00 -5.27 6.03
CA TRP A 59 9.25 -5.26 5.26
C TRP A 59 9.85 -3.86 5.21
N PHE A 60 10.50 -3.50 6.31
CA PHE A 60 11.19 -2.23 6.49
C PHE A 60 12.71 -2.42 6.52
N ASP A 61 13.44 -1.43 6.01
CA ASP A 61 14.89 -1.34 6.26
C ASP A 61 15.18 -0.78 7.66
N GLU A 62 16.46 -0.69 8.01
CA GLU A 62 16.94 -0.15 9.29
C GLU A 62 16.50 1.31 9.53
N LEU A 63 16.15 2.03 8.46
CA LEU A 63 15.67 3.41 8.48
C LEU A 63 14.13 3.50 8.41
N GLN A 64 13.42 2.40 8.68
CA GLN A 64 11.95 2.32 8.63
C GLN A 64 11.34 2.64 7.26
N ARG A 65 12.08 2.40 6.16
CA ARG A 65 11.56 2.55 4.80
C ARG A 65 11.06 1.21 4.27
N ALA A 66 9.81 1.20 3.82
CA ALA A 66 9.22 0.03 3.19
C ALA A 66 9.91 -0.28 1.86
N TYR A 67 10.18 -1.56 1.60
CA TYR A 67 10.70 -2.04 0.32
C TYR A 67 9.89 -3.22 -0.20
N ILE A 68 9.92 -3.44 -1.52
CA ILE A 68 9.34 -4.60 -2.17
C ILE A 68 10.41 -5.44 -2.86
N TYR A 69 10.11 -6.71 -3.05
CA TYR A 69 10.79 -7.56 -4.03
C TYR A 69 9.86 -7.71 -5.22
N PHE A 70 10.32 -7.28 -6.39
CA PHE A 70 9.55 -7.36 -7.63
C PHE A 70 10.51 -7.59 -8.79
N ALA A 71 10.43 -8.78 -9.39
CA ALA A 71 11.35 -9.20 -10.44
C ALA A 71 11.01 -8.53 -11.77
N GLN A 72 12.02 -8.28 -12.62
CA GLN A 72 11.78 -7.69 -13.94
C GLN A 72 11.01 -8.66 -14.85
N GLN A 73 11.27 -9.97 -14.73
CA GLN A 73 10.55 -11.01 -15.47
C GLN A 73 9.06 -11.02 -15.10
N GLU A 74 8.74 -11.03 -13.80
CA GLU A 74 7.36 -10.96 -13.30
C GLU A 74 6.65 -9.69 -13.80
N ALA A 75 7.34 -8.54 -13.74
CA ALA A 75 6.78 -7.28 -14.23
C ALA A 75 6.56 -7.28 -15.76
N ALA A 76 7.43 -7.95 -16.52
CA ALA A 76 7.31 -8.12 -17.96
C ALA A 76 6.11 -8.99 -18.33
N GLU A 77 5.89 -10.09 -17.61
CA GLU A 77 4.72 -10.96 -17.77
C GLU A 77 3.42 -10.20 -17.47
N MET A 78 3.37 -9.50 -16.34
CA MET A 78 2.17 -8.74 -15.93
C MET A 78 1.80 -7.62 -16.91
N LEU A 79 2.79 -6.97 -17.55
CA LEU A 79 2.57 -5.90 -18.53
C LEU A 79 2.49 -6.39 -19.97
N GLY A 80 2.74 -7.68 -20.22
CA GLY A 80 2.78 -8.26 -21.56
C GLY A 80 3.85 -7.62 -22.45
N CYS A 81 5.01 -7.25 -21.90
CA CYS A 81 6.08 -6.58 -22.66
C CYS A 81 7.40 -7.36 -22.60
N GLY A 82 8.23 -7.25 -23.64
CA GLY A 82 9.54 -7.91 -23.68
C GLY A 82 10.54 -7.36 -22.66
N GLU A 83 11.56 -8.16 -22.33
CA GLU A 83 12.57 -7.87 -21.30
C GLU A 83 13.33 -6.55 -21.53
N ASP A 84 13.57 -6.18 -22.79
CA ASP A 84 14.23 -4.91 -23.11
C ASP A 84 13.37 -3.71 -22.75
N LYS A 85 12.05 -3.82 -22.98
CA LYS A 85 11.11 -2.75 -22.68
C LYS A 85 10.97 -2.59 -21.17
N ILE A 86 10.81 -3.68 -20.41
CA ILE A 86 10.69 -3.58 -18.95
C ILE A 86 11.92 -2.95 -18.33
N ARG A 87 13.12 -3.30 -18.81
CA ARG A 87 14.38 -2.71 -18.36
C ARG A 87 14.44 -1.20 -18.58
N CYS A 88 13.97 -0.73 -19.74
CA CYS A 88 13.81 0.70 -20.02
C CYS A 88 12.79 1.37 -19.08
N LEU A 89 11.63 0.75 -18.86
CA LEU A 89 10.59 1.29 -17.96
C LEU A 89 11.09 1.47 -16.53
N PHE A 90 11.79 0.47 -15.98
CA PHE A 90 12.42 0.56 -14.67
C PHE A 90 13.45 1.69 -14.61
N LYS A 91 14.28 1.82 -15.64
CA LYS A 91 15.29 2.90 -15.71
C LYS A 91 14.62 4.27 -15.74
N SER A 92 13.56 4.44 -16.52
CA SER A 92 12.80 5.69 -16.55
C SER A 92 12.20 6.00 -15.18
N LEU A 93 11.61 5.03 -14.48
CA LEU A 93 11.09 5.26 -13.12
C LEU A 93 12.18 5.70 -12.12
N GLU A 94 13.42 5.21 -12.27
CA GLU A 94 14.56 5.67 -11.48
C GLU A 94 14.99 7.10 -11.84
N GLU A 95 15.03 7.42 -13.14
CA GLU A 95 15.39 8.76 -13.66
C GLU A 95 14.41 9.85 -13.18
N TYR A 96 13.10 9.54 -13.15
CA TYR A 96 12.09 10.44 -12.59
C TYR A 96 12.04 10.43 -11.05
N GLY A 97 12.85 9.61 -10.39
CA GLY A 97 12.95 9.55 -8.93
C GLY A 97 11.77 8.87 -8.23
N LEU A 98 10.97 8.08 -8.94
CA LEU A 98 9.81 7.37 -8.39
C LEU A 98 10.20 6.09 -7.63
N ILE A 99 11.31 5.46 -8.03
CA ILE A 99 11.83 4.24 -7.40
C ILE A 99 13.34 4.32 -7.15
N GLU A 100 13.83 3.52 -6.22
CA GLU A 100 15.26 3.32 -5.95
C GLU A 100 15.54 1.83 -5.75
N ARG A 101 16.48 1.27 -6.52
CA ARG A 101 16.87 -0.15 -6.44
C ARG A 101 18.20 -0.32 -5.70
N LYS A 102 18.24 -1.22 -4.72
CA LYS A 102 19.47 -1.59 -3.98
C LYS A 102 19.75 -3.08 -4.11
N LYS A 103 20.90 -3.40 -4.70
CA LYS A 103 21.44 -4.77 -4.76
C LYS A 103 22.00 -5.17 -3.38
N GLN A 104 21.70 -6.37 -2.92
CA GLN A 104 22.10 -6.86 -1.59
C GLN A 104 23.21 -7.93 -1.62
N GLY A 105 23.81 -8.17 -2.79
CA GLY A 105 24.84 -9.21 -3.02
C GLY A 105 24.46 -10.18 -4.14
N GLN A 106 25.32 -11.16 -4.41
CA GLN A 106 25.04 -12.23 -5.36
C GLN A 106 23.94 -13.15 -4.82
N GLY A 107 22.99 -13.56 -5.67
CA GLY A 107 21.91 -14.49 -5.33
C GLY A 107 20.75 -13.93 -4.49
N LYS A 108 20.86 -12.69 -3.97
CA LYS A 108 19.77 -12.05 -3.20
C LYS A 108 18.88 -11.17 -4.10
N PRO A 109 17.56 -11.18 -3.91
CA PRO A 109 16.65 -10.35 -4.69
C PRO A 109 16.93 -8.86 -4.44
N THR A 110 16.71 -8.04 -5.47
CA THR A 110 16.95 -6.60 -5.40
C THR A 110 15.84 -5.94 -4.59
N LYS A 111 16.20 -5.12 -3.59
CA LYS A 111 15.23 -4.31 -2.85
C LYS A 111 14.83 -3.10 -3.67
N ILE A 112 13.53 -2.88 -3.83
CA ILE A 112 12.98 -1.72 -4.54
C ILE A 112 12.24 -0.85 -3.52
N TYR A 113 12.66 0.40 -3.40
CA TYR A 113 12.03 1.41 -2.55
C TYR A 113 11.16 2.31 -3.43
N LEU A 114 9.90 2.51 -3.05
CA LEU A 114 9.01 3.45 -3.71
C LEU A 114 9.07 4.80 -2.99
N LYS A 115 9.27 5.87 -3.75
CA LYS A 115 9.31 7.24 -3.21
C LYS A 115 7.93 7.88 -3.32
N ASN A 116 7.55 8.60 -2.28
CA ASN A 116 6.34 9.42 -2.28
C ASN A 116 6.61 10.73 -3.02
N PHE A 117 5.73 11.07 -3.95
CA PHE A 117 5.80 12.24 -4.82
C PHE A 117 4.92 13.41 -4.35
N ALA A 118 4.30 13.30 -3.16
CA ALA A 118 3.67 14.44 -2.49
C ALA A 118 4.77 15.42 -2.04
N SER A 119 4.90 16.53 -2.76
CA SER A 119 5.80 17.64 -2.49
C SER A 119 5.73 18.05 -1.01
N ARG A 120 6.80 17.83 -0.25
CA ARG A 120 7.14 18.78 0.82
C ARG A 120 7.80 19.95 0.12
N GLU A 121 7.03 21.00 -0.16
CA GLU A 121 7.63 22.26 -0.55
C GLU A 121 8.35 22.87 0.67
N ASN A 122 9.69 22.92 0.54
CA ASN A 122 10.66 23.83 1.17
C ASN A 122 11.01 23.65 2.66
N GLU A 123 12.24 23.18 2.93
CA GLU A 123 13.37 23.95 3.51
C GLU A 123 14.46 22.96 3.97
N ASP A 124 15.57 22.90 3.23
CA ASP A 124 16.93 22.99 3.77
C ASP A 124 17.95 22.81 2.64
N VAL A 125 18.50 23.95 2.23
CA VAL A 125 19.78 24.07 1.56
C VAL A 125 20.85 23.77 2.59
N GLN A 126 21.54 22.63 2.45
CA GLN A 126 22.94 22.52 2.88
C GLN A 126 23.76 21.80 1.81
N THR A 127 24.31 22.65 0.95
CA THR A 127 25.64 22.60 0.33
C THR A 127 26.54 21.44 0.77
N LEU A 128 26.97 20.61 -0.20
CA LEU A 128 28.32 20.07 -0.20
C LEU A 128 28.79 19.90 -1.66
N GLU A 129 29.63 20.86 -1.98
CA GLU A 129 30.39 21.16 -3.19
C GLU A 129 30.96 19.92 -3.90
N LYS A 130 30.78 19.86 -5.22
CA LYS A 130 31.75 19.21 -6.12
C LYS A 130 32.73 20.28 -6.57
N PRO A 131 34.06 20.10 -6.42
CA PRO A 131 35.02 21.03 -6.99
C PRO A 131 35.02 20.89 -8.51
N SER A 132 34.65 21.97 -9.18
CA SER A 132 35.01 22.24 -10.55
C SER A 132 36.52 22.44 -10.67
N SER A 133 37.15 21.77 -11.62
CA SER A 133 38.30 22.35 -12.31
C SER A 133 37.98 22.29 -13.80
N GLY A 134 37.70 23.47 -14.37
CA GLY A 134 37.38 23.64 -15.76
C GLY A 134 38.63 23.77 -16.62
N THR A 135 38.46 23.57 -17.92
CA THR A 135 39.11 24.36 -18.97
C THR A 135 38.27 24.24 -20.25
N ASN A 136 37.65 25.37 -20.61
CA ASN A 136 37.46 25.99 -21.94
C ASN A 136 37.35 25.06 -23.17
N MET A 137 36.20 25.00 -23.84
CA MET A 137 35.74 25.91 -24.92
C MET A 137 36.33 25.51 -26.28
N GLU A 138 35.49 24.97 -27.17
CA GLU A 138 35.34 25.46 -28.55
C GLU A 138 34.26 24.67 -29.31
N PHE A 139 33.48 25.44 -30.06
CA PHE A 139 32.40 25.04 -30.95
C PHE A 139 32.97 24.95 -32.36
N SER A 140 32.75 23.85 -33.10
CA SER A 140 32.72 23.80 -34.58
C SER A 140 32.38 22.39 -35.10
N ASP A 141 31.25 22.27 -35.79
CA ASP A 141 31.03 21.43 -36.99
C ASP A 141 31.19 22.42 -38.17
N PRO A 142 31.64 22.09 -39.43
CA PRO A 142 31.28 20.90 -40.21
C PRO A 142 32.36 20.34 -41.17
N GLY A 143 32.11 19.16 -41.79
CA GLY A 143 32.77 18.82 -43.07
C GLY A 143 33.05 17.35 -43.40
N ASN A 144 32.06 16.73 -44.02
CA ASN A 144 32.05 15.75 -45.14
C ASN A 144 33.34 15.10 -45.73
N ILE A 145 33.12 13.93 -46.35
CA ILE A 145 33.95 13.11 -47.29
C ILE A 145 34.77 12.00 -46.59
N GLY A 146 34.77 10.71 -46.94
CA GLY A 146 34.14 9.98 -48.04
C GLY A 146 34.49 8.47 -47.99
N VAL A 147 33.58 7.69 -48.58
CA VAL A 147 33.53 6.25 -48.91
C VAL A 147 34.87 5.56 -49.28
N LYS A 148 35.09 4.32 -48.80
CA LYS A 148 35.35 3.12 -49.66
C LYS A 148 35.31 1.77 -48.92
N THR A 149 34.70 0.82 -49.62
CA THR A 149 34.37 -0.59 -49.35
C THR A 149 35.49 -1.59 -49.65
N THR A 150 35.55 -2.70 -48.90
CA THR A 150 35.84 -4.12 -49.26
C THR A 150 35.74 -4.95 -47.96
N GLY A 151 35.32 -6.21 -47.82
CA GLY A 151 35.02 -7.32 -48.73
C GLY A 151 35.46 -8.67 -48.09
N ILE A 152 34.65 -9.22 -47.18
CA ILE A 152 34.31 -10.64 -46.83
C ILE A 152 35.40 -11.77 -46.73
N SER A 153 35.17 -12.65 -45.71
CA SER A 153 35.49 -14.11 -45.55
C SER A 153 36.76 -14.49 -44.76
N GLY A 154 36.76 -15.41 -43.77
CA GLY A 154 35.74 -16.40 -43.36
C GLY A 154 36.09 -17.21 -42.09
N SER A 155 35.08 -17.94 -41.56
CA SER A 155 35.02 -19.28 -40.89
C SER A 155 36.28 -19.91 -40.24
N ARG A 156 36.28 -20.67 -39.13
CA ARG A 156 35.37 -21.33 -38.13
C ARG A 156 36.33 -22.06 -37.09
N PRO A 157 35.91 -22.94 -36.14
CA PRO A 157 35.35 -22.76 -34.80
C PRO A 157 36.13 -23.56 -33.69
N SER A 158 35.48 -23.90 -32.57
CA SER A 158 35.85 -24.88 -31.48
C SER A 158 36.55 -24.27 -30.25
N GLU A 159 36.25 -24.56 -28.97
CA GLU A 159 35.63 -25.72 -28.28
C GLU A 159 34.89 -25.28 -26.99
N ASN A 160 33.86 -26.02 -26.60
CA ASN A 160 33.28 -26.02 -25.25
C ASN A 160 34.25 -26.66 -24.23
N PRO A 161 34.10 -26.33 -22.95
CA PRO A 161 33.80 -27.41 -22.00
C PRO A 161 32.51 -27.14 -21.21
N VAL A 162 31.70 -28.20 -21.17
CA VAL A 162 30.53 -28.39 -20.31
C VAL A 162 31.01 -28.84 -18.91
N LEU A 163 30.13 -28.67 -17.92
CA LEU A 163 30.12 -29.10 -16.50
C LEU A 163 30.29 -27.90 -15.55
N ASP A 164 29.40 -27.64 -14.59
CA ASP A 164 28.70 -28.58 -13.72
C ASP A 164 27.33 -28.05 -13.25
N HIS A 165 26.39 -28.96 -13.03
CA HIS A 165 25.06 -28.73 -12.51
C HIS A 165 25.12 -28.20 -11.07
N GLY A 166 24.63 -26.99 -10.88
CA GLY A 166 24.28 -26.46 -9.56
C GLY A 166 22.92 -25.80 -9.65
N GLU A 167 21.86 -26.60 -9.62
CA GLU A 167 20.54 -26.16 -9.20
C GLU A 167 20.69 -25.55 -7.80
N SER A 168 20.90 -24.24 -7.77
CA SER A 168 20.74 -23.44 -6.57
C SER A 168 19.42 -22.72 -6.76
N ASP A 169 18.34 -23.40 -6.38
CA ASP A 169 17.06 -22.76 -6.11
C ASP A 169 17.33 -21.54 -5.22
N PRO A 170 17.22 -20.31 -5.74
CA PRO A 170 17.11 -19.19 -4.83
C PRO A 170 15.75 -19.39 -4.18
N ASN A 171 15.78 -19.67 -2.88
CA ASN A 171 14.62 -19.89 -2.02
C ASN A 171 13.69 -18.66 -2.13
N TYR A 172 12.84 -18.67 -3.15
CA TYR A 172 11.75 -17.73 -3.33
C TYR A 172 10.80 -18.05 -2.19
N ILE A 173 10.74 -17.16 -1.20
CA ILE A 173 9.62 -17.16 -0.27
C ILE A 173 8.40 -16.74 -1.10
N ASN A 174 7.83 -17.71 -1.80
CA ASN A 174 6.58 -17.64 -2.51
C ASN A 174 5.48 -17.56 -1.45
N ILE A 175 5.27 -16.37 -0.89
CA ILE A 175 4.04 -16.04 -0.19
C ILE A 175 3.12 -15.33 -1.18
N ASN A 176 2.77 -16.01 -2.27
CA ASN A 176 1.57 -15.67 -3.03
C ASN A 176 0.34 -16.14 -2.23
N ASN A 177 0.14 -15.56 -1.04
CA ASN A 177 -1.18 -15.59 -0.42
C ASN A 177 -1.97 -14.44 -1.02
N THR A 178 -2.58 -14.73 -2.17
CA THR A 178 -3.72 -14.01 -2.74
C THR A 178 -4.93 -14.20 -1.82
N LYS A 179 -4.85 -13.75 -0.56
CA LYS A 179 -6.05 -13.31 0.17
C LYS A 179 -6.23 -11.86 -0.19
N ARG A 180 -7.17 -11.61 -1.10
CA ARG A 180 -7.69 -10.29 -1.47
C ARG A 180 -7.91 -9.51 -0.18
N VAL A 181 -7.10 -8.48 0.04
CA VAL A 181 -7.40 -7.45 1.03
C VAL A 181 -7.56 -6.16 0.28
N ILE A 182 -8.81 -5.71 0.21
CA ILE A 182 -9.24 -4.44 -0.34
C ILE A 182 -8.53 -3.34 0.47
N ASN A 183 -7.42 -2.82 -0.03
CA ASN A 183 -6.90 -1.55 0.47
C ASN A 183 -7.68 -0.48 -0.28
N THR A 184 -8.49 0.37 0.35
CA THR A 184 -9.11 1.58 -0.23
C THR A 184 -8.31 2.82 0.18
N ASN A 185 -7.63 3.45 -0.78
CA ASN A 185 -7.09 4.80 -0.68
C ASN A 185 -7.75 5.65 -1.76
N HIS A 186 -8.44 6.66 -1.27
CA HIS A 186 -9.46 7.51 -1.89
C HIS A 186 -8.88 8.53 -2.87
N ILE A 187 -9.43 8.61 -4.10
CA ILE A 187 -9.46 9.86 -4.89
C ILE A 187 -10.85 9.98 -5.54
N SER A 188 -11.70 10.73 -4.84
CA SER A 188 -13.00 11.29 -5.22
C SER A 188 -13.23 11.47 -6.73
N SER A 189 -14.34 10.90 -7.22
CA SER A 189 -15.05 11.33 -8.43
C SER A 189 -16.55 11.22 -8.18
N MET A 190 -17.28 12.27 -8.57
CA MET A 190 -18.62 12.58 -8.10
C MET A 190 -19.73 11.63 -8.60
N LYS A 191 -20.54 11.19 -7.62
CA LYS A 191 -22.01 11.00 -7.66
C LYS A 191 -22.63 9.70 -8.20
N THR A 192 -21.85 8.69 -8.57
CA THR A 192 -22.37 7.32 -8.81
C THR A 192 -21.83 6.28 -7.79
N ASP A 193 -20.93 6.70 -6.89
CA ASP A 193 -19.94 5.86 -6.14
C ASP A 193 -20.25 5.72 -4.63
N LEU A 194 -21.32 6.35 -4.11
CA LEU A 194 -21.60 6.35 -2.66
C LEU A 194 -21.98 4.96 -2.13
N ASN A 195 -22.63 4.15 -2.96
CA ASN A 195 -23.04 2.81 -2.58
C ASN A 195 -21.83 1.87 -2.50
N ASP A 196 -20.89 1.99 -3.44
CA ASP A 196 -19.70 1.13 -3.49
C ASP A 196 -18.70 1.47 -2.38
N GLU A 197 -18.50 2.77 -2.09
CA GLU A 197 -17.70 3.21 -0.94
C GLU A 197 -18.34 2.76 0.38
N TYR A 198 -19.65 2.93 0.52
CA TYR A 198 -20.40 2.48 1.70
C TYR A 198 -20.23 0.98 1.91
N ASN A 199 -20.48 0.18 0.87
CA ASN A 199 -20.39 -1.28 0.93
C ASN A 199 -18.99 -1.76 1.28
N ALA A 200 -17.96 -1.15 0.68
CA ALA A 200 -16.57 -1.50 0.98
C ALA A 200 -16.21 -1.24 2.45
N TYR A 201 -16.59 -0.09 3.02
CA TYR A 201 -16.35 0.19 4.43
C TYR A 201 -17.24 -0.65 5.35
N ALA A 202 -18.50 -0.88 4.98
CA ALA A 202 -19.43 -1.71 5.74
C ALA A 202 -18.90 -3.13 5.92
N GLU A 203 -18.37 -3.73 4.86
CA GLU A 203 -17.76 -5.07 4.89
C GLU A 203 -16.49 -5.11 5.75
N ILE A 204 -15.56 -4.16 5.51
CA ILE A 204 -14.30 -4.09 6.27
C ILE A 204 -14.55 -3.89 7.78
N VAL A 205 -15.47 -2.98 8.14
CA VAL A 205 -15.79 -2.72 9.55
C VAL A 205 -16.48 -3.94 10.18
N ARG A 206 -17.38 -4.60 9.45
CA ARG A 206 -18.09 -5.80 9.93
C ARG A 206 -17.13 -6.94 10.21
N GLU A 207 -16.19 -7.18 9.29
CA GLU A 207 -15.15 -8.21 9.43
C GLU A 207 -14.21 -7.90 10.59
N ASN A 208 -13.65 -6.68 10.64
CA ASN A 208 -12.72 -6.26 11.68
C ASN A 208 -13.30 -6.43 13.09
N LEU A 209 -14.54 -5.96 13.29
CA LEU A 209 -15.23 -6.06 14.58
C LEU A 209 -15.80 -7.47 14.86
N CYS A 210 -15.75 -8.38 13.88
CA CYS A 210 -16.31 -9.72 13.94
C CYS A 210 -17.78 -9.73 14.38
N ILE A 211 -18.61 -8.86 13.78
CA ILE A 211 -19.99 -8.62 14.24
C ILE A 211 -20.82 -9.91 14.32
N ASP A 212 -20.75 -10.77 13.31
CA ASP A 212 -21.56 -11.99 13.27
C ASP A 212 -21.25 -12.90 14.48
N THR A 213 -19.96 -13.14 14.77
CA THR A 213 -19.53 -13.92 15.94
C THR A 213 -19.85 -13.22 17.26
N MET A 214 -19.78 -11.89 17.30
CA MET A 214 -20.12 -11.10 18.49
C MET A 214 -21.62 -11.20 18.83
N LEU A 215 -22.50 -11.18 17.83
CA LEU A 215 -23.94 -11.35 18.01
C LEU A 215 -24.29 -12.77 18.49
N GLU A 216 -23.59 -13.79 18.01
CA GLU A 216 -23.74 -15.17 18.51
C GLU A 216 -23.31 -15.30 19.98
N ARG A 217 -22.21 -14.64 20.36
CA ARG A 217 -21.66 -14.71 21.73
C ARG A 217 -22.48 -13.91 22.74
N TYR A 218 -23.01 -12.76 22.35
CA TYR A 218 -23.75 -11.84 23.22
C TYR A 218 -25.16 -11.55 22.66
N PRO A 219 -26.07 -12.55 22.66
CA PRO A 219 -27.40 -12.42 22.04
C PRO A 219 -28.30 -11.39 22.74
N HIS A 220 -27.96 -10.99 23.97
CA HIS A 220 -28.70 -9.96 24.72
C HIS A 220 -28.20 -8.54 24.46
N ASP A 221 -27.02 -8.39 23.86
CA ASP A 221 -26.37 -7.09 23.62
C ASP A 221 -26.40 -6.70 22.13
N THR A 222 -27.26 -7.32 21.32
CA THR A 222 -27.38 -7.09 19.88
C THR A 222 -27.52 -5.61 19.52
N GLU A 223 -28.40 -4.87 20.21
CA GLU A 223 -28.62 -3.44 19.94
C GLU A 223 -27.36 -2.61 20.23
N ILE A 224 -26.56 -2.99 21.23
CA ILE A 224 -25.32 -2.31 21.57
C ILE A 224 -24.26 -2.60 20.52
N ILE A 225 -24.12 -3.86 20.11
CA ILE A 225 -23.13 -4.30 19.11
C ILE A 225 -23.41 -3.63 17.77
N GLU A 226 -24.64 -3.70 17.28
CA GLU A 226 -25.05 -3.04 16.03
C GLU A 226 -24.92 -1.52 16.14
N GLY A 227 -25.27 -0.92 17.29
CA GLY A 227 -25.08 0.52 17.51
C GLY A 227 -23.60 0.95 17.49
N ILE A 228 -22.69 0.13 18.01
CA ILE A 228 -21.24 0.41 17.92
C ILE A 228 -20.76 0.22 16.48
N TYR A 229 -21.21 -0.82 15.78
CA TYR A 229 -20.92 -1.04 14.36
C TYR A 229 -21.31 0.19 13.52
N ASP A 230 -22.55 0.64 13.64
CA ASP A 230 -23.08 1.80 12.93
C ASP A 230 -22.26 3.07 13.24
N LEU A 231 -21.89 3.27 14.51
CA LEU A 231 -21.08 4.42 14.92
C LEU A 231 -19.68 4.38 14.30
N VAL A 232 -19.04 3.21 14.26
CA VAL A 232 -17.73 3.03 13.62
C VAL A 232 -17.85 3.28 12.12
N LEU A 233 -18.89 2.72 11.47
CA LEU A 233 -19.15 2.90 10.05
C LEU A 233 -19.41 4.38 9.70
N GLU A 234 -20.27 5.06 10.45
CA GLU A 234 -20.54 6.50 10.30
C GLU A 234 -19.24 7.32 10.42
N THR A 235 -18.40 6.98 11.39
CA THR A 235 -17.13 7.68 11.62
C THR A 235 -16.15 7.51 10.45
N VAL A 236 -16.03 6.29 9.90
CA VAL A 236 -15.13 6.05 8.76
C VAL A 236 -15.64 6.63 7.45
N LEU A 237 -16.95 6.81 7.31
CA LEU A 237 -17.58 7.46 6.15
C LEU A 237 -17.61 8.99 6.24
N CYS A 238 -17.22 9.57 7.38
CA CYS A 238 -17.21 11.02 7.56
C CYS A 238 -16.39 11.72 6.47
N GLN A 239 -16.97 12.75 5.86
CA GLN A 239 -16.37 13.55 4.78
C GLN A 239 -15.84 14.90 5.26
N ASN A 240 -16.10 15.27 6.53
CA ASN A 240 -15.57 16.50 7.11
C ASN A 240 -14.03 16.42 7.20
N PRO A 241 -13.30 17.55 7.11
CA PRO A 241 -11.85 17.55 7.21
C PRO A 241 -11.34 17.18 8.61
N SER A 242 -12.15 17.42 9.63
CA SER A 242 -11.84 17.17 11.04
C SER A 242 -13.03 16.59 11.81
N ILE A 243 -12.73 15.89 12.90
CA ILE A 243 -13.70 15.32 13.84
C ILE A 243 -13.27 15.68 15.26
N TRP A 244 -14.25 16.08 16.08
CA TRP A 244 -14.05 16.39 17.49
C TRP A 244 -14.20 15.14 18.35
N ILE A 245 -13.16 14.79 19.10
CA ILE A 245 -13.15 13.64 20.02
C ILE A 245 -12.53 14.08 21.34
N SER A 246 -13.20 13.82 22.47
CA SER A 246 -12.70 14.16 23.81
C SER A 246 -12.19 15.61 23.95
N LYS A 247 -12.92 16.60 23.39
CA LYS A 247 -12.58 18.04 23.40
C LYS A 247 -11.39 18.45 22.53
N ASN A 248 -10.82 17.54 21.75
CA ASN A 248 -9.76 17.85 20.78
C ASN A 248 -10.29 17.65 19.37
N GLU A 249 -9.80 18.49 18.46
CA GLU A 249 -10.06 18.36 17.03
C GLU A 249 -8.96 17.53 16.38
N TYR A 250 -9.35 16.49 15.64
CA TYR A 250 -8.42 15.61 14.94
C TYR A 250 -8.68 15.63 13.44
N PRO A 251 -7.63 15.53 12.60
CA PRO A 251 -7.81 15.30 11.17
C PRO A 251 -8.60 14.01 10.94
N THR A 252 -9.61 14.05 10.07
CA THR A 252 -10.49 12.90 9.84
C THR A 252 -9.73 11.66 9.42
N ASN A 253 -8.71 11.79 8.56
CA ASN A 253 -7.89 10.64 8.12
C ASN A 253 -7.17 9.94 9.28
N LEU A 254 -6.75 10.69 10.31
CA LEU A 254 -6.17 10.09 11.52
C LEU A 254 -7.22 9.29 12.28
N VAL A 255 -8.42 9.85 12.45
CA VAL A 255 -9.54 9.18 13.11
C VAL A 255 -9.94 7.92 12.35
N LYS A 256 -10.14 8.00 11.03
CA LYS A 256 -10.42 6.83 10.17
C LYS A 256 -9.36 5.75 10.34
N SER A 257 -8.08 6.11 10.32
CA SER A 257 -6.98 5.15 10.48
C SER A 257 -6.97 4.43 11.82
N LYS A 258 -7.51 5.04 12.88
CA LYS A 258 -7.67 4.43 14.20
C LYS A 258 -8.91 3.54 14.27
N PHE A 259 -10.04 4.01 13.76
CA PHE A 259 -11.30 3.27 13.75
C PHE A 259 -11.20 1.99 12.90
N LEU A 260 -10.52 2.05 11.75
CA LEU A 260 -10.27 0.87 10.90
C LEU A 260 -9.29 -0.16 11.51
N LYS A 261 -8.67 0.14 12.65
CA LYS A 261 -7.84 -0.81 13.41
C LYS A 261 -8.60 -1.45 14.58
N LEU A 262 -9.84 -1.04 14.82
CA LEU A 262 -10.67 -1.67 15.85
C LEU A 262 -10.93 -3.13 15.48
N ASN A 263 -11.11 -3.94 16.51
CA ASN A 263 -11.41 -5.36 16.34
C ASN A 263 -12.34 -5.82 17.49
N HIS A 264 -12.76 -7.09 17.46
CA HIS A 264 -13.66 -7.64 18.48
C HIS A 264 -13.16 -7.46 19.93
N MET A 265 -11.85 -7.52 20.18
CA MET A 265 -11.29 -7.29 21.53
C MET A 265 -11.54 -5.86 22.00
N HIS A 266 -11.37 -4.87 21.11
CA HIS A 266 -11.68 -3.47 21.43
C HIS A 266 -13.19 -3.26 21.64
N LEU A 267 -14.03 -3.98 20.89
CA LEU A 267 -15.47 -3.95 21.06
C LEU A 267 -15.87 -4.47 22.44
N GLU A 268 -15.37 -5.65 22.84
CA GLU A 268 -15.59 -6.23 24.18
C GLU A 268 -15.09 -5.29 25.29
N TYR A 269 -13.92 -4.69 25.12
CA TYR A 269 -13.39 -3.68 26.06
C TYR A 269 -14.34 -2.49 26.23
N VAL A 270 -14.86 -1.93 25.13
CA VAL A 270 -15.77 -0.77 25.18
C VAL A 270 -17.11 -1.16 25.80
N MET A 271 -17.65 -2.34 25.49
CA MET A 271 -18.88 -2.85 26.13
C MET A 271 -18.69 -3.02 27.64
N GLY A 272 -17.54 -3.55 28.08
CA GLY A 272 -17.17 -3.64 29.49
C GLY A 272 -17.13 -2.25 30.15
N CYS A 273 -16.42 -1.30 29.54
CA CYS A 273 -16.37 0.09 30.02
C CYS A 273 -17.76 0.72 30.19
N MET A 274 -18.70 0.42 29.29
CA MET A 274 -20.08 0.91 29.43
C MET A 274 -20.81 0.27 30.60
N LYS A 275 -20.68 -1.05 30.75
CA LYS A 275 -21.37 -1.83 31.77
C LYS A 275 -20.91 -1.47 33.18
N ASP A 276 -19.61 -1.24 33.33
CA ASP A 276 -18.99 -0.94 34.63
C ASP A 276 -19.07 0.56 34.98
N ASN A 277 -19.56 1.40 34.06
CA ASN A 277 -19.69 2.82 34.32
C ASN A 277 -20.85 3.11 35.29
N THR A 278 -20.49 3.53 36.50
CA THR A 278 -21.45 3.89 37.56
C THR A 278 -22.02 5.31 37.40
N THR A 279 -21.51 6.11 36.47
CA THR A 279 -21.94 7.50 36.25
C THR A 279 -22.88 7.64 35.07
N LYS A 280 -23.89 8.50 35.20
CA LYS A 280 -24.86 8.76 34.12
C LYS A 280 -24.20 9.46 32.93
N VAL A 281 -24.11 8.75 31.81
CA VAL A 281 -23.64 9.31 30.54
C VAL A 281 -24.73 10.19 29.91
N ARG A 282 -24.52 11.51 29.85
CA ARG A 282 -25.48 12.46 29.25
C ARG A 282 -25.43 12.49 27.72
N ASN A 283 -24.27 12.20 27.15
CA ASN A 283 -24.06 12.14 25.70
C ASN A 283 -23.38 10.82 25.36
N ILE A 284 -24.20 9.81 25.09
CA ILE A 284 -23.75 8.44 24.87
C ILE A 284 -22.90 8.31 23.61
N LYS A 285 -23.26 9.02 22.53
CA LYS A 285 -22.51 9.01 21.26
C LYS A 285 -21.09 9.50 21.47
N ASN A 286 -20.90 10.65 22.12
CA ASN A 286 -19.56 11.19 22.36
C ASN A 286 -18.74 10.32 23.30
N TYR A 287 -19.38 9.72 24.32
CA TYR A 287 -18.71 8.77 25.20
C TYR A 287 -18.18 7.56 24.42
N LEU A 288 -19.03 6.92 23.62
CA LEU A 288 -18.66 5.77 22.79
C LEU A 288 -17.57 6.13 21.78
N LEU A 289 -17.71 7.25 21.09
CA LEU A 289 -16.71 7.71 20.12
C LEU A 289 -15.34 7.91 20.77
N SER A 290 -15.32 8.52 21.96
CA SER A 290 -14.12 8.70 22.78
C SER A 290 -13.55 7.37 23.28
N ALA A 291 -14.37 6.43 23.72
CA ALA A 291 -13.92 5.12 24.19
C ALA A 291 -13.32 4.31 23.03
N LEU A 292 -14.00 4.24 21.88
CA LEU A 292 -13.54 3.56 20.67
C LEU A 292 -12.22 4.14 20.15
N PHE A 293 -12.10 5.48 20.08
CA PHE A 293 -10.88 6.14 19.60
C PHE A 293 -9.64 5.82 20.46
N ASN A 294 -9.85 5.62 21.76
CA ASN A 294 -8.79 5.37 22.73
C ASN A 294 -8.55 3.88 23.00
N ALA A 295 -9.51 2.99 22.68
CA ALA A 295 -9.46 1.57 22.98
C ALA A 295 -8.13 0.89 22.57
N PRO A 296 -7.59 1.10 21.35
CA PRO A 296 -6.31 0.48 20.97
C PRO A 296 -5.11 0.92 21.81
N THR A 297 -5.21 2.07 22.50
CA THR A 297 -4.13 2.62 23.33
C THR A 297 -4.34 2.28 24.81
N THR A 298 -5.57 2.21 25.30
CA THR A 298 -5.88 2.08 26.73
C THR A 298 -6.22 0.66 27.18
N MET A 299 -6.69 -0.21 26.28
CA MET A 299 -7.18 -1.54 26.61
C MET A 299 -6.15 -2.41 27.36
N GLY A 300 -4.89 -2.40 26.92
CA GLY A 300 -3.83 -3.21 27.55
C GLY A 300 -3.56 -2.77 28.99
N SER A 301 -3.44 -1.46 29.24
CA SER A 301 -3.24 -0.92 30.58
C SER A 301 -4.44 -1.15 31.49
N TYR A 302 -5.66 -1.10 30.94
CA TYR A 302 -6.88 -1.39 31.69
C TYR A 302 -6.90 -2.82 32.22
N TYR A 303 -6.72 -3.83 31.36
CA TYR A 303 -6.74 -5.22 31.81
C TYR A 303 -5.59 -5.57 32.75
N GLN A 304 -4.42 -4.96 32.56
CA GLN A 304 -3.30 -5.11 33.49
C GLN A 304 -3.68 -4.59 34.90
N SER A 305 -4.37 -3.45 34.96
CA SER A 305 -4.83 -2.86 36.22
C SER A 305 -5.89 -3.73 36.91
N GLU A 306 -6.86 -4.25 36.16
CA GLU A 306 -7.91 -5.15 36.68
C GLU A 306 -7.33 -6.43 37.27
N VAL A 307 -6.39 -7.08 36.56
CA VAL A 307 -5.74 -8.31 37.07
C VAL A 307 -4.96 -8.02 38.35
N SER A 308 -4.22 -6.90 38.41
CA SER A 308 -3.50 -6.51 39.64
C SER A 308 -4.43 -6.20 40.80
N HIS A 309 -5.60 -5.59 40.54
CA HIS A 309 -6.62 -5.34 41.54
C HIS A 309 -7.21 -6.64 42.10
N ASP A 310 -7.62 -7.56 41.22
CA ASP A 310 -8.16 -8.87 41.59
C ASP A 310 -7.16 -9.70 42.41
N GLN A 311 -5.88 -9.67 42.02
CA GLN A 311 -4.81 -10.33 42.76
C GLN A 311 -4.63 -9.75 44.16
N ALA A 312 -4.71 -8.42 44.31
CA ALA A 312 -4.61 -7.75 45.60
C ALA A 312 -5.83 -8.05 46.50
N CYS A 313 -7.05 -8.01 45.95
CA CYS A 313 -8.27 -8.30 46.70
C CYS A 313 -8.37 -9.76 47.15
N ARG A 314 -7.82 -10.72 46.38
CA ARG A 314 -7.78 -12.14 46.78
C ARG A 314 -6.71 -12.45 47.83
N ALA A 315 -5.75 -11.54 48.04
CA ALA A 315 -4.68 -11.69 49.02
C ALA A 315 -5.00 -11.06 50.38
N MET A 316 -6.12 -10.32 50.49
CA MET A 316 -6.66 -9.77 51.75
C MET A 316 -7.75 -10.69 52.31
#